data_AF-A0A2T4U6N5-F1
#
_entry.id   AF-A0A2T4U6N5-F1
#
_cell.length_a   1.000
_cell.length_b   1.000
_cell.length_c   1.000
_cell.angle_alpha   90.00
_cell.angle_beta   90.00
_cell.angle_gamma   90.00
#
_symmetry.space_group_name_H-M   'P 1'
#
loop_
_entity.id
_entity.type
_entity.pdbx_description
1 polymer ?
#
loop_
_entity_poly.entity_id
_entity_poly.type
_entity_poly.pdbx_seq_one_letter_code
_entity_poly.pdbx_strand_id
1 'polypeptide(L)' 'MVIQGNMSPRAIVEVWEETRLIFKRNLIPLSDKPLEILIEPDDLPSLLIELNDLIGSSSVTCIDGG' A
#
# COMPACT_ATOMS: atom_id res chain seq x y z
N MET A 1 10.22 -4.50 5.42
CA MET A 1 9.61 -3.27 5.95
C MET A 1 8.14 -3.32 5.58
N VAL A 2 7.22 -2.97 6.49
CA VAL A 2 5.76 -3.12 6.29
C VAL A 2 5.08 -1.75 6.29
N ILE A 3 3.99 -1.61 5.54
CA ILE A 3 3.18 -0.39 5.52
C ILE A 3 2.25 -0.39 6.75
N GLN A 4 2.15 0.77 7.38
CA GLN A 4 1.30 1.01 8.54
C GLN A 4 0.33 2.18 8.28
N GLY A 5 -0.79 2.20 9.00
CA GLY A 5 -1.85 3.22 8.81
C GLY A 5 -1.44 4.65 9.18
N ASN A 6 -0.38 4.81 9.99
CA ASN A 6 0.21 6.09 10.34
C ASN A 6 1.12 6.66 9.22
N MET A 7 1.39 5.90 8.16
CA MET A 7 2.17 6.35 7.01
C MET A 7 1.28 7.11 6.04
N SER A 8 1.87 8.07 5.33
CA SER A 8 1.17 8.85 4.31
C SER A 8 1.24 8.15 2.95
N PRO A 9 0.14 8.10 2.15
CA PRO A 9 0.15 7.47 0.84
C PRO A 9 1.22 8.05 -0.10
N ARG A 10 1.54 9.34 0.04
CA ARG A 10 2.65 9.95 -0.69
C ARG A 10 4.01 9.34 -0.33
N ALA A 11 4.33 9.25 0.97
CA ALA A 11 5.57 8.63 1.44
C ALA A 11 5.65 7.14 1.09
N ILE A 12 4.51 6.43 1.12
CA ILE A 12 4.43 5.02 0.73
C ILE A 12 4.78 4.86 -0.75
N VAL A 13 4.18 5.66 -1.65
CA VAL A 13 4.48 5.59 -3.09
C VAL A 13 5.93 5.99 -3.41
N GLU A 14 6.51 6.92 -2.64
CA GLU A 14 7.92 7.30 -2.81
C GLU A 14 8.89 6.14 -2.50
N VAL A 15 8.53 5.26 -1.56
CA VAL A 15 9.34 4.07 -1.22
C VAL A 15 8.96 2.86 -2.09
N TRP A 16 7.68 2.69 -2.38
CA TRP A 16 7.11 1.57 -3.13
C TRP A 16 6.20 2.09 -4.25
N GLU A 17 6.78 2.46 -5.39
CA GLU A 17 6.04 3.08 -6.50
C GLU A 17 4.86 2.23 -7.01
N GLU A 18 4.99 0.91 -6.97
CA GLU A 18 3.96 -0.07 -7.33
C GLU A 18 2.64 0.09 -6.54
N THR A 19 2.72 0.54 -5.29
CA THR A 19 1.54 0.78 -4.43
C THR A 19 0.64 1.89 -4.95
N ARG A 20 1.15 2.74 -5.86
CA ARG A 20 0.37 3.79 -6.54
C ARG A 20 -0.86 3.22 -7.25
N LEU A 21 -0.77 1.99 -7.75
CA LEU A 21 -1.89 1.29 -8.41
C LEU A 21 -3.02 0.99 -7.43
N ILE A 22 -2.68 0.57 -6.20
CA ILE A 22 -3.64 0.28 -5.12
C ILE A 22 -4.37 1.56 -4.70
N PHE A 23 -3.64 2.66 -4.48
CA PHE A 23 -4.26 3.94 -4.14
C PHE A 23 -5.19 4.44 -5.25
N LYS A 24 -4.79 4.31 -6.51
CA LYS A 24 -5.63 4.69 -7.66
C LYS A 24 -6.88 3.81 -7.75
N ARG A 25 -6.77 2.51 -7.51
CA ARG A 25 -7.88 1.54 -7.55
C ARG A 25 -8.91 1.81 -6.46
N ASN A 26 -8.43 2.16 -5.26
CA ASN A 26 -9.26 2.49 -4.09
C ASN A 26 -9.69 3.96 -4.05
N LEU A 27 -9.38 4.76 -5.08
CA LEU A 27 -9.70 6.19 -5.17
C LEU A 27 -9.14 7.03 -4.01
N ILE A 28 -8.01 6.60 -3.44
CA ILE A 28 -7.35 7.27 -2.32
C ILE A 28 -6.41 8.35 -2.87
N PRO A 29 -6.55 9.62 -2.45
CA PRO A 29 -5.64 10.67 -2.88
C PRO A 29 -4.25 10.49 -2.25
N LEU A 30 -3.20 10.70 -3.04
CA LEU A 30 -1.83 10.77 -2.54
C LEU A 30 -1.65 12.07 -1.75
N SER A 31 -1.87 12.00 -0.45
CA SER A 31 -1.72 13.09 0.50
C SER A 31 -0.53 12.85 1.45
N ASP A 32 -0.08 13.92 2.09
CA ASP A 32 0.85 13.91 3.23
C ASP A 32 0.13 13.62 4.56
N LYS A 33 -1.18 13.32 4.52
CA LYS A 33 -1.94 12.85 5.67
C LYS A 33 -1.79 11.34 5.85
N PRO A 34 -1.78 10.83 7.08
CA PRO A 34 -1.71 9.40 7.32
C PRO A 34 -2.99 8.68 6.84
N LEU A 35 -2.85 7.43 6.42
CA LEU A 35 -3.95 6.61 5.90
C LEU A 35 -5.11 6.48 6.91
N GLU A 36 -4.80 6.37 8.20
CA GLU A 36 -5.82 6.30 9.28
C GLU A 36 -6.72 7.54 9.37
N ILE A 37 -6.32 8.67 8.79
CA ILE A 37 -7.11 9.90 8.73
C ILE A 37 -7.85 10.02 7.38
N LEU A 38 -7.33 9.40 6.32
CA LEU A 38 -7.90 9.46 4.97
C LEU A 38 -8.95 8.38 4.73
N ILE A 39 -8.87 7.27 5.45
CA ILE A 39 -9.67 6.06 5.26
C ILE A 39 -10.37 5.74 6.58
N GLU A 40 -11.58 5.22 6.48
CA GLU A 40 -12.32 4.77 7.65
C GLU A 40 -11.58 3.62 8.36
N PRO A 41 -11.63 3.55 9.69
CA PRO A 41 -10.90 2.53 10.46
C PRO A 41 -11.32 1.10 10.14
N ASP A 42 -12.52 0.89 9.58
CA ASP A 42 -13.02 -0.42 9.14
C ASP A 42 -12.39 -0.87 7.82
N ASP A 43 -12.05 0.08 6.94
CA ASP A 43 -11.52 -0.19 5.60
C ASP A 43 -9.98 -0.15 5.55
N LEU A 44 -9.37 0.61 6.47
CA LEU A 44 -7.93 0.69 6.67
C LEU A 44 -7.22 -0.68 6.76
N PRO A 45 -7.68 -1.67 7.56
CA PRO A 45 -7.01 -2.97 7.64
C PRO A 45 -7.01 -3.71 6.30
N SER A 46 -8.10 -3.65 5.53
CA SER A 46 -8.20 -4.28 4.21
C SER A 46 -7.19 -3.67 3.23
N LEU A 47 -7.08 -2.34 3.22
CA LEU A 47 -6.10 -1.65 2.39
C LEU A 47 -4.66 -1.97 2.79
N LEU A 48 -4.36 -1.99 4.10
CA LEU A 48 -3.02 -2.33 4.59
C LEU A 48 -2.62 -3.75 4.21
N ILE A 49 -3.56 -4.70 4.21
CA ILE A 49 -3.30 -6.07 3.73
C ILE A 49 -2.96 -6.05 2.25
N GLU A 50 -3.76 -5.43 1.38
CA GLU A 50 -3.46 -5.35 -0.06
C GLU A 50 -2.10 -4.69 -0.34
N LEU A 51 -1.79 -3.60 0.36
CA LEU A 51 -0.54 -2.87 0.21
C LEU A 51 0.68 -3.71 0.62
N ASN A 52 0.60 -4.39 1.76
CA ASN A 52 1.68 -5.27 2.24
C ASN A 52 1.79 -6.55 1.40
N ASP A 53 0.67 -7.09 0.91
CA ASP A 53 0.65 -8.23 0.00
C ASP A 53 1.34 -7.89 -1.32
N LEU A 54 1.11 -6.69 -1.87
CA LEU A 54 1.79 -6.26 -3.08
C LEU A 54 3.32 -6.19 -2.89
N ILE A 55 3.78 -5.53 -1.82
CA ILE A 55 5.22 -5.41 -1.51
C ILE A 55 5.84 -6.78 -1.20
N GLY A 56 5.11 -7.63 -0.47
CA GLY A 56 5.54 -9.00 -0.16
C GLY A 56 5.58 -9.88 -1.40
N SER A 57 4.58 -9.78 -2.27
CA SER A 57 4.47 -10.52 -3.52
C SER A 57 5.51 -10.08 -4.55
N SER A 58 5.89 -8.81 -4.58
CA SER A 58 6.99 -8.32 -5.43
C SER A 58 8.37 -8.89 -5.04
N SER A 59 8.51 -9.46 -3.83
CA SER A 59 9.69 -10.26 -3.46
C SER A 59 9.64 -11.72 -3.91
N VAL A 60 8.47 -12.20 -4.36
CA VAL A 60 8.31 -13.44 -5.11
C VAL A 60 8.19 -13.07 -6.58
N THR A 61 9.32 -12.70 -7.18
CA THR A 61 9.52 -13.13 -8.56
C THR A 61 9.40 -14.65 -8.53
N CYS A 62 8.32 -15.13 -9.13
CA CYS A 62 8.17 -16.48 -9.63
C CYS A 62 9.51 -16.87 -10.29
N ILE A 63 10.37 -17.57 -9.55
CA ILE A 63 11.38 -18.41 -10.17
C ILE A 63 10.59 -19.59 -10.72
N ASP A 64 10.10 -19.39 -11.94
CA ASP A 64 9.94 -20.45 -12.91
C ASP A 64 11.23 -21.29 -12.86
N GLY A 65 11.12 -22.43 -12.20
CA GLY A 65 12.26 -23.23 -11.78
C GLY A 65 12.06 -24.66 -12.24
N GLY A 66 12.17 -24.87 -13.56
CA GLY A 66 12.66 -26.11 -14.19
C GLY A 66 11.66 -27.24 -14.39
#